data_AF-A0A7J7Y2K1-F1
#
_entry.id   AF-A0A7J7Y2K1-F1
#
_cell.length_a   1.000
_cell.length_b   1.000
_cell.length_c   1.000
_cell.angle_alpha   90.00
_cell.angle_beta   90.00
_cell.angle_gamma   90.00
#
_symmetry.space_group_name_H-M   'P 1'
#
loop_
_entity.id
_entity.type
_entity.pdbx_description
1 polymer ?
#
loop_
_entity_poly.entity_id
_entity_poly.type
_entity_poly.pdbx_seq_one_letter_code
_entity_poly.pdbx_strand_id
1 'polypeptide(L)'
;MVATGPVVPGCTDCPLQPLSGPGRELTHCALVRAAGLLLSVTADHNLLLYEAHSLKLQKQFAGYSEEVLDVRFLGPEDSHIVVASNSPCLKVFELQTSACQILHGHTDIVLALDVFRKGWLFASCAKDQSIRVWRMNKAGEVTCVAQGSGHTHSVGTVCCSRLKETFLVTGSQDCTVKLWPIPKVLLSKSIAPDSGPVLLQAQATQRCHDKDINSVAVAPNDKLLATGSQDRTAKLWALPQCQLLGVFSGHRRGLWCVQFSPMDQVLATASADGTVKLWALQDISCLKTFEGHDASVLKVAFVSRGTQLLSSGSDGLVKLWTIKNNECVRTLDAHQDKVWGLHCSQLDDRALTGASDSCVILWKDVTEMEQAEELAKREEQVVKQQELDNLLQEKRYLRALGLAISLDRPHTVLTVIQAIRRDPEAFEKLEATVLRLRRDQKEALLRFCVTWNTNSRHCHEAQAVLSVLLRHEAPEELLAYEGVRASLEALLPYTERHFQRLSRTLQAATFLDFLWHNMKLPTLPAAPSAL
;
A
#
# COMPACT_ATOMS: atom_id res chain seq x y z
N MET A 1 -31.21 3.82 37.60
CA MET A 1 -31.97 4.21 38.80
C MET A 1 -32.93 5.31 38.39
N VAL A 2 -34.22 5.01 38.42
CA VAL A 2 -35.31 5.95 38.10
C VAL A 2 -35.46 6.87 39.30
N ALA A 3 -35.21 8.17 39.13
CA ALA A 3 -35.52 9.18 40.12
C ALA A 3 -36.69 10.02 39.59
N THR A 4 -37.88 9.69 40.08
CA THR A 4 -39.09 10.49 39.96
C THR A 4 -38.98 11.72 40.87
N GLY A 5 -38.94 12.91 40.28
CA GLY A 5 -39.10 14.21 40.95
C GLY A 5 -40.34 14.94 40.41
N PRO A 6 -40.94 15.87 41.18
CA PRO A 6 -42.36 16.20 41.10
C PRO A 6 -42.72 17.15 39.94
N VAL A 7 -43.92 16.92 39.41
CA VAL A 7 -44.59 17.69 38.36
C VAL A 7 -44.96 19.09 38.88
N VAL A 8 -44.50 20.13 38.18
CA VAL A 8 -45.03 21.50 38.28
C VAL A 8 -46.00 21.70 37.11
N PRO A 9 -47.26 22.15 37.33
CA PRO A 9 -48.26 22.26 36.28
C PRO A 9 -48.16 23.62 35.59
N GLY A 10 -48.08 23.64 34.26
CA GLY A 10 -48.19 24.87 33.48
C GLY A 10 -47.33 24.89 32.23
N CYS A 11 -47.84 24.26 31.17
CA CYS A 11 -47.61 24.56 29.74
C CYS A 11 -48.17 23.38 28.93
N THR A 12 -49.50 23.33 28.80
CA THR A 12 -50.15 22.58 27.72
C THR A 12 -49.95 23.36 26.42
N ASP A 13 -49.66 22.64 25.34
CA ASP A 13 -49.57 23.08 23.94
C ASP A 13 -48.17 23.41 23.39
N CYS A 14 -47.30 22.39 23.40
CA CYS A 14 -46.39 22.15 22.28
C CYS A 14 -46.55 20.68 21.86
N PRO A 15 -47.03 20.35 20.64
CA PRO A 15 -46.96 18.99 20.17
C PRO A 15 -45.48 18.71 19.89
N LEU A 16 -44.81 18.03 20.81
CA LEU A 16 -43.57 17.32 20.51
C LEU A 16 -43.94 16.29 19.44
N GLN A 17 -43.76 16.67 18.17
CA GLN A 17 -43.79 15.71 17.07
C GLN A 17 -42.79 14.59 17.44
N PRO A 18 -43.23 13.33 17.55
CA PRO A 18 -42.29 12.24 17.67
C PRO A 18 -41.46 12.26 16.38
N LEU A 19 -40.16 12.57 16.51
CA LEU A 19 -39.19 12.43 15.44
C LEU A 19 -39.12 10.94 15.10
N SER A 20 -39.96 10.51 14.17
CA SER A 20 -40.04 9.14 13.70
C SER A 20 -38.81 8.83 12.85
N GLY A 21 -37.83 8.19 13.48
CA GLY A 21 -36.75 7.47 12.80
C GLY A 21 -36.42 6.23 13.63
N PRO A 22 -36.18 5.06 13.00
CA PRO A 22 -35.70 3.89 13.72
C PRO A 22 -34.31 4.19 14.32
N GLY A 23 -34.05 3.75 15.56
CA GLY A 23 -32.69 3.71 16.12
C GLY A 23 -32.33 4.72 17.22
N ARG A 24 -33.26 5.56 17.71
CA ARG A 24 -32.98 6.48 18.84
C ARG A 24 -33.28 5.89 20.22
N GLU A 25 -33.06 4.59 20.39
CA GLU A 25 -33.12 3.96 21.70
C GLU A 25 -31.76 4.11 22.40
N LEU A 26 -31.78 4.62 23.63
CA LEU A 26 -30.59 4.80 24.45
C LEU A 26 -30.43 3.58 25.34
N THR A 27 -29.30 2.90 25.24
CA THR A 27 -29.00 1.72 26.08
C THR A 27 -28.38 2.15 27.39
N HIS A 28 -27.41 3.06 27.32
CA HIS A 28 -26.68 3.55 28.48
C HIS A 28 -26.41 5.05 28.39
N CYS A 29 -26.60 5.76 29.50
CA CYS A 29 -26.19 7.15 29.64
C CYS A 29 -25.33 7.28 30.90
N ALA A 30 -24.14 7.86 30.76
CA ALA A 30 -23.20 8.10 31.84
C ALA A 30 -22.77 9.57 31.86
N LEU A 31 -22.80 10.18 33.05
CA LEU A 31 -22.34 11.55 33.25
C LEU A 31 -20.88 11.56 33.71
N VAL A 32 -19.99 12.11 32.90
CA VAL A 32 -18.59 12.35 33.25
C VAL A 32 -18.51 13.69 33.98
N ARG A 33 -18.71 13.65 35.30
CA ARG A 33 -18.74 14.85 36.16
C ARG A 33 -17.46 15.70 36.09
N ALA A 34 -16.31 15.08 35.88
CA ALA A 34 -15.02 15.78 35.82
C ALA A 34 -14.86 16.68 34.59
N ALA A 35 -15.52 16.35 33.49
CA ALA A 35 -15.45 17.09 32.23
C ALA A 35 -16.72 17.88 31.91
N GLY A 36 -17.78 17.74 32.73
CA GLY A 36 -19.09 18.31 32.42
C GLY A 36 -19.71 17.73 31.15
N LEU A 37 -19.40 16.46 30.82
CA LEU A 37 -19.87 15.79 29.61
C LEU A 37 -20.86 14.68 29.95
N LEU A 38 -21.87 14.51 29.11
CA LEU A 38 -22.82 13.41 29.13
C LEU A 38 -22.49 12.48 27.94
N LEU A 39 -22.09 11.26 28.24
CA LEU A 39 -21.91 10.21 27.25
C LEU A 39 -23.21 9.41 27.15
N SER A 40 -23.76 9.30 25.94
CA SER A 40 -24.88 8.41 25.66
C SER A 40 -24.49 7.38 24.61
N VAL A 41 -24.85 6.13 24.87
CA VAL A 41 -24.68 5.00 23.97
C VAL A 41 -26.03 4.67 23.36
N THR A 42 -26.12 4.71 22.03
CA THR A 42 -27.33 4.31 21.31
C THR A 42 -27.39 2.79 21.15
N ALA A 43 -28.56 2.25 20.82
CA ALA A 43 -28.72 0.84 20.44
C ALA A 43 -27.80 0.45 19.26
N ASP A 44 -27.62 1.36 18.30
CA ASP A 44 -26.73 1.18 17.14
C ASP A 44 -25.23 1.29 17.47
N HIS A 45 -24.85 1.14 18.74
CA HIS A 45 -23.47 1.23 19.23
C HIS A 45 -22.76 2.56 18.89
N ASN A 46 -23.50 3.65 18.69
CA ASN A 46 -22.92 4.98 18.53
C ASN A 46 -22.71 5.63 19.89
N LEU A 47 -21.57 6.31 20.03
CA LEU A 47 -21.20 7.04 21.22
C LEU A 47 -21.39 8.53 20.95
N LEU A 48 -22.31 9.16 21.67
CA LEU A 48 -22.61 10.58 21.55
C LEU A 48 -22.11 11.28 22.80
N LEU A 49 -21.28 12.30 22.62
CA LEU A 49 -20.78 13.16 23.69
C LEU A 49 -21.54 14.48 23.64
N TYR A 50 -22.34 14.70 24.67
CA TYR A 50 -23.06 15.94 24.90
C TYR A 50 -22.39 16.77 25.97
N GLU A 51 -22.47 18.09 25.87
CA GLU A 51 -22.16 18.97 26.97
C GLU A 51 -23.32 18.96 27.99
N ALA A 52 -23.03 18.77 29.28
CA ALA A 52 -24.06 18.55 30.29
C ALA A 52 -24.96 19.77 30.55
N HIS A 53 -24.49 21.00 30.27
CA HIS A 53 -25.25 22.23 30.51
C HIS A 53 -26.10 22.65 29.31
N SER A 54 -25.58 22.49 28.09
CA SER A 54 -26.24 22.96 26.87
C SER A 54 -26.95 21.85 26.10
N LEU A 55 -26.69 20.58 26.45
CA LEU A 55 -27.07 19.38 25.70
C LEU A 55 -26.70 19.44 24.21
N LYS A 56 -25.72 20.29 23.85
CA LYS A 56 -25.19 20.34 22.50
C LYS A 56 -24.26 19.14 22.28
N LEU A 57 -24.44 18.48 21.15
CA LEU A 57 -23.57 17.39 20.71
C LEU A 57 -22.19 17.99 20.38
N GLN A 58 -21.15 17.59 21.12
CA GLN A 58 -19.78 18.01 20.84
C GLN A 58 -19.10 17.05 19.87
N LYS A 59 -19.23 15.75 20.12
CA LYS A 59 -18.59 14.72 19.30
C LYS A 59 -19.49 13.49 19.23
N GLN A 60 -19.40 12.82 18.09
CA GLN A 60 -20.06 11.56 17.85
C GLN A 60 -19.01 10.58 17.31
N PHE A 61 -19.04 9.36 17.82
CA PHE A 61 -18.24 8.25 17.34
C PHE A 61 -19.18 7.13 16.92
N ALA A 62 -18.89 6.54 15.77
CA ALA A 62 -19.52 5.28 15.37
C ALA A 62 -18.71 4.14 15.97
N GLY A 63 -19.30 3.33 16.84
CA GLY A 63 -18.59 2.22 17.49
C GLY A 63 -18.40 1.03 16.56
N TYR A 64 -19.42 0.70 15.75
CA TYR A 64 -19.35 -0.38 14.78
C TYR A 64 -19.79 0.13 13.41
N SER A 65 -18.94 0.00 12.40
CA SER A 65 -19.35 -0.04 11.00
C SER A 65 -19.81 -1.46 10.71
N GLU A 66 -20.99 -1.64 10.11
CA GLU A 66 -21.28 -2.92 9.48
C GLU A 66 -20.44 -3.07 8.19
N GLU A 67 -20.83 -3.98 7.31
CA GLU A 67 -20.21 -4.11 5.99
C GLU A 67 -20.18 -2.75 5.26
N VAL A 68 -18.99 -2.34 4.83
CA VAL A 68 -18.81 -1.08 4.12
C VAL A 68 -18.99 -1.35 2.63
N LEU A 69 -19.99 -0.71 2.03
CA LEU A 69 -20.37 -0.93 0.62
C LEU A 69 -19.67 0.04 -0.34
N ASP A 70 -19.52 1.31 0.05
CA ASP A 70 -18.79 2.30 -0.75
C ASP A 70 -18.14 3.36 0.14
N VAL A 71 -17.00 3.88 -0.29
CA VAL A 71 -16.22 4.88 0.44
C VAL A 71 -15.75 5.95 -0.52
N ARG A 72 -15.86 7.22 -0.14
CA ARG A 72 -15.39 8.36 -0.93
C ARG A 72 -14.73 9.44 -0.08
N PHE A 73 -13.80 10.18 -0.68
CA PHE A 73 -13.23 11.38 -0.10
C PHE A 73 -14.17 12.56 -0.32
N LEU A 74 -14.26 13.46 0.66
CA LEU A 74 -15.12 14.64 0.66
C LEU A 74 -14.37 15.84 1.23
N GLY A 75 -14.71 17.03 0.75
CA GLY A 75 -14.17 18.30 1.24
C GLY A 75 -12.95 18.80 0.46
N PRO A 76 -12.52 20.04 0.73
CA PRO A 76 -11.30 20.59 0.14
C PRO A 76 -10.08 19.81 0.66
N GLU A 77 -9.16 19.45 -0.24
CA GLU A 77 -7.97 18.64 0.09
C GLU A 77 -8.29 17.29 0.75
N ASP A 78 -9.48 16.73 0.46
CA ASP A 78 -9.93 15.43 0.96
C ASP A 78 -9.93 15.33 2.51
N SER A 79 -10.40 16.38 3.19
CA SER A 79 -10.41 16.48 4.65
C SER A 79 -11.36 15.51 5.36
N HIS A 80 -12.43 15.10 4.69
CA HIS A 80 -13.43 14.16 5.21
C HIS A 80 -13.53 12.92 4.33
N ILE A 81 -14.09 11.86 4.91
CA ILE A 81 -14.45 10.63 4.20
C ILE A 81 -15.92 10.34 4.44
N VAL A 82 -16.63 9.88 3.41
CA VAL A 82 -18.00 9.43 3.50
C VAL A 82 -18.02 7.92 3.32
N VAL A 83 -18.64 7.24 4.27
CA VAL A 83 -18.75 5.79 4.33
C VAL A 83 -20.22 5.42 4.23
N ALA A 84 -20.57 4.67 3.19
CA ALA A 84 -21.83 3.94 3.10
C ALA A 84 -21.61 2.55 3.67
N SER A 85 -22.45 2.17 4.62
CA SER A 85 -22.46 0.84 5.23
C SER A 85 -23.79 0.16 4.94
N ASN A 86 -23.95 -1.08 5.38
CA ASN A 86 -25.21 -1.81 5.38
C ASN A 86 -26.30 -1.22 6.33
N SER A 87 -26.32 0.10 6.49
CA SER A 87 -27.29 0.84 7.28
C SER A 87 -27.93 1.95 6.42
N PRO A 88 -29.12 2.44 6.80
CA PRO A 88 -29.77 3.56 6.11
C PRO A 88 -29.08 4.91 6.37
N CYS A 89 -28.11 4.93 7.28
CA CYS A 89 -27.39 6.14 7.67
C CYS A 89 -26.02 6.22 6.98
N LEU A 90 -25.65 7.43 6.57
CA LEU A 90 -24.31 7.71 6.07
C LEU A 90 -23.43 8.18 7.21
N LYS A 91 -22.17 7.73 7.22
CA LYS A 91 -21.18 8.16 8.22
C LYS A 91 -20.13 9.04 7.52
N VAL A 92 -20.01 10.28 7.97
CA VAL A 92 -18.98 11.22 7.49
C VAL A 92 -17.93 11.34 8.59
N PHE A 93 -16.69 10.96 8.30
CA PHE A 93 -15.58 11.09 9.25
C PHE A 93 -14.66 12.22 8.84
N GLU A 94 -14.23 13.02 9.81
CA GLU A 94 -13.12 13.96 9.63
C GLU A 94 -11.78 13.25 9.89
N LEU A 95 -10.85 13.34 8.94
CA LEU A 95 -9.58 12.61 9.03
C LEU A 95 -8.68 13.09 10.17
N GLN A 96 -8.75 14.38 10.54
CA GLN A 96 -7.89 14.96 11.58
C GLN A 96 -8.39 14.64 13.00
N THR A 97 -9.70 14.79 13.22
CA THR A 97 -10.29 14.69 14.57
C THR A 97 -10.90 13.32 14.84
N SER A 98 -11.03 12.47 13.81
CA SER A 98 -11.83 11.23 13.80
C SER A 98 -13.29 11.42 14.23
N ALA A 99 -13.79 12.67 14.24
CA ALA A 99 -15.17 12.95 14.57
C ALA A 99 -16.07 12.39 13.47
N CYS A 100 -17.13 11.70 13.88
CA CYS A 100 -18.12 11.12 12.99
C CYS A 100 -19.40 11.96 13.02
N GLN A 101 -19.91 12.33 11.86
CA GLN A 101 -21.25 12.87 11.68
C GLN A 101 -22.13 11.81 11.02
N ILE A 102 -23.21 11.40 11.68
CA ILE A 102 -24.15 10.41 11.14
C ILE A 102 -25.34 11.12 10.49
N LEU A 103 -25.49 10.94 9.18
CA LEU A 103 -26.54 11.55 8.39
C LEU A 103 -27.70 10.59 8.21
N HIS A 104 -28.89 11.08 8.54
CA HIS A 104 -30.12 10.32 8.45
C HIS A 104 -30.95 10.87 7.29
N GLY A 105 -31.46 10.00 6.43
CA GLY A 105 -32.30 10.42 5.31
C GLY A 105 -32.84 9.26 4.51
N HIS A 106 -32.03 8.25 4.21
CA HIS A 106 -32.53 7.04 3.57
C HIS A 106 -33.32 6.20 4.58
N THR A 107 -34.24 5.39 4.04
CA THR A 107 -35.09 4.47 4.80
C THR A 107 -34.58 3.03 4.75
N ASP A 108 -33.75 2.72 3.76
CA ASP A 108 -33.10 1.42 3.55
C ASP A 108 -31.61 1.63 3.22
N ILE A 109 -30.88 0.54 3.06
CA ILE A 109 -29.42 0.48 2.89
C ILE A 109 -28.94 1.38 1.76
N VAL A 110 -27.88 2.16 2.03
CA VAL A 110 -27.19 2.96 1.01
C VAL A 110 -26.21 2.10 0.24
N LEU A 111 -26.39 1.98 -1.07
CA LEU A 111 -25.64 1.05 -1.91
C LEU A 111 -24.39 1.67 -2.55
N ALA A 112 -24.48 2.93 -3.00
CA ALA A 112 -23.36 3.60 -3.64
C ALA A 112 -23.31 5.10 -3.35
N LEU A 113 -22.09 5.64 -3.45
CA LEU A 113 -21.78 7.04 -3.24
C LEU A 113 -20.93 7.57 -4.39
N ASP A 114 -21.16 8.83 -4.74
CA ASP A 114 -20.26 9.53 -5.65
C ASP A 114 -20.19 11.02 -5.34
N VAL A 115 -19.00 11.58 -5.50
CA VAL A 115 -18.67 12.95 -5.08
C VAL A 115 -18.43 13.80 -6.32
N PHE A 116 -18.85 15.06 -6.28
CA PHE A 116 -18.56 16.02 -7.36
C PHE A 116 -17.09 16.45 -7.30
N ARG A 117 -16.53 16.83 -8.44
CA ARG A 117 -15.10 17.17 -8.53
C ARG A 117 -14.67 18.32 -7.62
N LYS A 118 -15.54 19.26 -7.25
CA LYS A 118 -15.18 20.33 -6.30
C LYS A 118 -15.25 19.89 -4.83
N GLY A 119 -15.77 18.70 -4.51
CA GLY A 119 -15.77 18.14 -3.16
C GLY A 119 -16.80 18.72 -2.18
N TRP A 120 -17.63 19.67 -2.58
CA TRP A 120 -18.67 20.28 -1.71
C TRP A 120 -20.02 19.57 -1.74
N LEU A 121 -20.26 18.80 -2.79
CA LEU A 121 -21.50 18.09 -3.03
C LEU A 121 -21.17 16.62 -3.24
N PHE A 122 -22.07 15.76 -2.80
CA PHE A 122 -22.05 14.34 -3.15
C PHE A 122 -23.47 13.80 -3.26
N ALA A 123 -23.60 12.69 -3.97
CA ALA A 123 -24.87 11.99 -4.14
C ALA A 123 -24.79 10.60 -3.52
N SER A 124 -25.90 10.17 -2.94
CA SER A 124 -26.10 8.83 -2.41
C SER A 124 -27.32 8.20 -3.06
N CYS A 125 -27.26 6.89 -3.25
CA CYS A 125 -28.40 6.09 -3.70
C CYS A 125 -28.60 4.89 -2.79
N ALA A 126 -29.86 4.55 -2.57
CA ALA A 126 -30.23 3.50 -1.63
C ALA A 126 -31.20 2.50 -2.25
N LYS A 127 -31.38 1.41 -1.51
CA LYS A 127 -32.29 0.32 -1.87
C LYS A 127 -33.77 0.75 -1.83
N ASP A 128 -34.09 1.80 -1.09
CA ASP A 128 -35.41 2.45 -1.00
C ASP A 128 -35.82 3.26 -2.24
N GLN A 129 -35.11 3.08 -3.37
CA GLN A 129 -35.38 3.75 -4.65
C GLN A 129 -35.15 5.27 -4.63
N SER A 130 -34.66 5.80 -3.52
CA SER A 130 -34.40 7.23 -3.35
C SER A 130 -32.96 7.57 -3.69
N ILE A 131 -32.82 8.77 -4.23
CA ILE A 131 -31.54 9.41 -4.55
C ILE A 131 -31.50 10.68 -3.73
N ARG A 132 -30.39 10.92 -3.03
CA ARG A 132 -30.22 12.13 -2.23
C ARG A 132 -28.94 12.84 -2.64
N VAL A 133 -29.00 14.17 -2.65
CA VAL A 133 -27.83 15.02 -2.86
C VAL A 133 -27.57 15.76 -1.57
N TRP A 134 -26.34 15.64 -1.10
CA TRP A 134 -25.86 16.20 0.15
C TRP A 134 -24.85 17.30 -0.14
N ARG A 135 -24.89 18.34 0.70
CA ARG A 135 -23.98 19.47 0.64
C ARG A 135 -23.22 19.60 1.94
N MET A 136 -21.92 19.79 1.82
CA MET A 136 -21.03 20.11 2.91
C MET A 136 -20.85 21.62 3.04
N ASN A 137 -20.91 22.13 4.27
CA ASN A 137 -20.59 23.52 4.59
C ASN A 137 -19.10 23.67 4.92
N LYS A 138 -18.60 24.92 4.92
CA LYS A 138 -17.19 25.22 5.30
C LYS A 138 -16.85 24.78 6.72
N ALA A 139 -17.84 24.65 7.59
CA ALA A 139 -17.69 24.21 8.98
C ALA A 139 -17.61 22.69 9.12
N GLY A 140 -17.71 21.91 8.04
CA GLY A 140 -17.70 20.44 8.10
C GLY A 140 -19.08 19.79 8.12
N GLU A 141 -20.14 20.55 8.44
CA GLU A 141 -21.49 20.01 8.55
C GLU A 141 -22.09 19.66 7.19
N VAL A 142 -22.68 18.47 7.10
CA VAL A 142 -23.37 17.99 5.89
C VAL A 142 -24.89 18.03 6.05
N THR A 143 -25.59 18.55 5.03
CA THR A 143 -27.06 18.66 4.97
C THR A 143 -27.62 18.06 3.69
N CYS A 144 -28.83 17.49 3.74
CA CYS A 144 -29.54 16.98 2.57
C CYS A 144 -30.19 18.15 1.82
N VAL A 145 -29.82 18.34 0.55
CA VAL A 145 -30.25 19.49 -0.26
C VAL A 145 -31.25 19.11 -1.35
N ALA A 146 -31.16 17.89 -1.87
CA ALA A 146 -32.10 17.41 -2.88
C ALA A 146 -32.47 15.95 -2.66
N GLN A 147 -33.68 15.59 -3.07
CA GLN A 147 -34.18 14.23 -3.05
C GLN A 147 -34.86 13.91 -4.38
N GLY A 148 -34.52 12.79 -5.00
CA GLY A 148 -35.17 12.26 -6.18
C GLY A 148 -35.76 10.89 -5.88
N SER A 149 -36.97 10.63 -6.39
CA SER A 149 -37.53 9.28 -6.47
C SER A 149 -38.05 9.10 -7.88
N GLY A 150 -37.83 7.92 -8.46
CA GLY A 150 -38.31 7.67 -9.81
C GLY A 150 -37.94 6.34 -10.39
N HIS A 151 -36.95 5.62 -9.87
CA HIS A 151 -36.73 4.24 -10.24
C HIS A 151 -37.84 3.34 -9.68
N THR A 152 -38.08 2.22 -10.36
CA THR A 152 -39.11 1.24 -9.93
C THR A 152 -38.53 0.21 -8.97
N HIS A 153 -37.21 0.04 -8.99
CA HIS A 153 -36.44 -0.87 -8.15
C HIS A 153 -35.29 -0.12 -7.47
N SER A 154 -34.54 -0.81 -6.60
CA SER A 154 -33.41 -0.24 -5.89
C SER A 154 -32.38 0.37 -6.83
N VAL A 155 -31.84 1.52 -6.43
CA VAL A 155 -30.82 2.25 -7.19
C VAL A 155 -29.45 1.75 -6.74
N GLY A 156 -28.78 0.97 -7.61
CA GLY A 156 -27.55 0.27 -7.27
C GLY A 156 -26.29 1.14 -7.41
N THR A 157 -26.31 2.13 -8.32
CA THR A 157 -25.12 2.95 -8.60
C THR A 157 -25.51 4.38 -8.92
N VAL A 158 -24.66 5.32 -8.49
CA VAL A 158 -24.76 6.74 -8.80
C VAL A 158 -23.44 7.25 -9.34
N CYS A 159 -23.50 8.15 -10.32
CA CYS A 159 -22.33 8.87 -10.82
C CYS A 159 -22.68 10.34 -11.07
N CYS A 160 -21.86 11.22 -10.55
CA CYS A 160 -21.96 12.67 -10.68
C CYS A 160 -21.24 13.17 -11.93
N SER A 161 -21.67 14.31 -12.47
CA SER A 161 -20.91 15.06 -13.47
C SER A 161 -19.53 15.46 -12.94
N ARG A 162 -18.51 15.38 -13.80
CA ARG A 162 -17.10 15.62 -13.46
C ARG A 162 -16.63 17.03 -13.84
N LEU A 163 -17.28 17.69 -14.81
CA LEU A 163 -16.87 19.01 -15.30
C LEU A 163 -17.81 20.12 -14.82
N LYS A 164 -19.11 19.99 -15.09
CA LYS A 164 -20.08 21.09 -14.95
C LYS A 164 -20.88 21.09 -13.65
N GLU A 165 -20.92 19.96 -12.93
CA GLU A 165 -21.77 19.74 -11.73
C GLU A 165 -23.27 19.92 -12.01
N THR A 166 -23.68 19.75 -13.27
CA THR A 166 -25.04 20.08 -13.73
C THR A 166 -26.02 18.93 -13.68
N PHE A 167 -25.54 17.69 -13.57
CA PHE A 167 -26.39 16.52 -13.56
C PHE A 167 -25.73 15.37 -12.79
N LEU A 168 -26.55 14.41 -12.39
CA LEU A 168 -26.15 13.11 -11.88
C LEU A 168 -26.85 12.02 -12.70
N VAL A 169 -26.24 10.85 -12.73
CA VAL A 169 -26.75 9.68 -13.45
C VAL A 169 -26.88 8.54 -12.47
N THR A 170 -28.00 7.84 -12.53
CA THR A 170 -28.28 6.70 -11.66
C THR A 170 -28.58 5.46 -12.47
N GLY A 171 -28.02 4.33 -12.03
CA GLY A 171 -28.34 3.00 -12.54
C GLY A 171 -29.11 2.21 -11.50
N SER A 172 -30.14 1.49 -11.92
CA SER A 172 -30.96 0.67 -11.05
C SER A 172 -30.98 -0.79 -11.52
N GLN A 173 -31.41 -1.67 -10.62
CA GLN A 173 -31.72 -3.07 -10.93
C GLN A 173 -32.87 -3.21 -11.93
N ASP A 174 -33.69 -2.17 -12.14
CA ASP A 174 -34.72 -2.16 -13.19
C ASP A 174 -34.17 -2.09 -14.63
N CYS A 175 -32.86 -2.27 -14.81
CA CYS A 175 -32.13 -2.22 -16.08
C CYS A 175 -32.20 -0.84 -16.78
N THR A 176 -32.65 0.19 -16.07
CA THR A 176 -32.72 1.56 -16.58
C THR A 176 -31.64 2.45 -16.00
N VAL A 177 -31.23 3.41 -16.82
CA VAL A 177 -30.39 4.53 -16.41
C VAL A 177 -31.20 5.82 -16.50
N LYS A 178 -31.09 6.65 -15.46
CA LYS A 178 -31.76 7.95 -15.39
C LYS A 178 -30.76 9.07 -15.24
N LEU A 179 -31.00 10.15 -16.00
CA LEU A 179 -30.25 11.38 -15.89
C LEU A 179 -31.08 12.42 -15.15
N TRP A 180 -30.49 12.99 -14.11
CA TRP A 180 -31.12 13.94 -13.21
C TRP A 180 -30.36 15.27 -13.27
N PRO A 181 -30.94 16.31 -13.88
CA PRO A 181 -30.35 17.63 -13.88
C PRO A 181 -30.44 18.23 -12.48
N ILE A 182 -29.37 18.87 -12.04
CA ILE A 182 -29.29 19.55 -10.74
C ILE A 182 -29.67 21.01 -10.97
N PRO A 183 -30.73 21.51 -10.31
CA PRO A 183 -31.12 22.91 -10.42
C PRO A 183 -29.96 23.83 -10.03
N LYS A 184 -29.71 24.86 -10.84
CA LYS A 184 -28.65 25.86 -10.58
C LYS A 184 -28.80 26.56 -9.21
N VAL A 185 -30.01 26.56 -8.66
CA VAL A 185 -30.33 27.07 -7.31
C VAL A 185 -29.54 26.32 -6.22
N LEU A 186 -29.29 25.02 -6.41
CA LEU A 186 -28.51 24.21 -5.46
C LEU A 186 -27.01 24.50 -5.52
N LEU A 187 -26.54 25.03 -6.66
CA LEU A 187 -25.15 25.40 -6.90
C LEU A 187 -24.85 26.81 -6.36
N SER A 188 -25.85 27.68 -6.18
CA SER A 188 -25.64 28.99 -5.55
C SER A 188 -25.48 28.86 -4.02
N LYS A 189 -24.63 29.71 -3.44
CA LYS A 189 -24.28 29.70 -2.01
C LYS A 189 -25.43 30.16 -1.08
N SER A 190 -26.63 30.40 -1.61
CA SER A 190 -27.71 31.12 -0.93
C SER A 190 -28.96 30.27 -0.76
N ILE A 191 -28.84 29.04 -0.29
CA ILE A 191 -29.99 28.32 0.22
C ILE A 191 -29.97 28.45 1.73
N ALA A 192 -31.01 29.07 2.28
CA ALA A 192 -31.25 29.07 3.71
C ALA A 192 -31.41 27.61 4.18
N PRO A 193 -30.84 27.24 5.34
CA PRO A 193 -30.88 25.86 5.85
C PRO A 193 -32.31 25.31 6.09
N ASP A 194 -33.34 26.15 6.01
CA ASP A 194 -34.73 25.82 6.33
C ASP A 194 -35.63 25.54 5.10
N SER A 195 -35.13 25.67 3.86
CA SER A 195 -35.89 25.17 2.71
C SER A 195 -35.66 23.66 2.59
N GLY A 196 -36.72 22.86 2.79
CA GLY A 196 -36.66 21.41 2.64
C GLY A 196 -36.05 20.92 1.32
N PRO A 197 -35.70 19.62 1.22
CA PRO A 197 -34.95 19.10 0.09
C PRO A 197 -35.69 19.31 -1.24
N VAL A 198 -34.98 19.84 -2.24
CA VAL A 198 -35.55 20.07 -3.57
C VAL A 198 -35.81 18.73 -4.25
N LEU A 199 -37.04 18.53 -4.73
CA LEU A 199 -37.41 17.32 -5.46
C LEU A 199 -36.82 17.34 -6.87
N LEU A 200 -35.94 16.38 -7.17
CA LEU A 200 -35.35 16.21 -8.50
C LEU A 200 -36.33 15.46 -9.42
N GLN A 201 -36.37 15.84 -10.70
CA GLN A 201 -37.11 15.14 -11.74
C GLN A 201 -36.14 14.54 -12.75
N ALA A 202 -36.40 13.31 -13.20
CA ALA A 202 -35.58 12.65 -14.20
C ALA A 202 -35.82 13.29 -15.58
N GLN A 203 -34.75 13.73 -16.24
CA GLN A 203 -34.82 14.34 -17.57
C GLN A 203 -34.87 13.29 -18.68
N ALA A 204 -34.10 12.21 -18.53
CA ALA A 204 -34.05 11.13 -19.50
C ALA A 204 -34.04 9.79 -18.77
N THR A 205 -34.81 8.84 -19.30
CA THR A 205 -34.86 7.46 -18.83
C THR A 205 -34.61 6.54 -20.01
N GLN A 206 -33.57 5.71 -19.95
CA GLN A 206 -33.26 4.76 -21.01
C GLN A 206 -33.09 3.36 -20.44
N ARG A 207 -33.62 2.36 -21.14
CA ARG A 207 -33.35 0.95 -20.84
C ARG A 207 -32.02 0.57 -21.49
N CYS A 208 -31.02 0.28 -20.67
CA CYS A 208 -29.66 0.09 -21.15
C CYS A 208 -29.29 -1.38 -21.31
N HIS A 209 -29.77 -2.26 -20.43
CA HIS A 209 -29.33 -3.67 -20.36
C HIS A 209 -30.51 -4.62 -20.15
N ASP A 210 -30.21 -5.93 -20.16
CA ASP A 210 -31.19 -6.99 -19.87
C ASP A 210 -31.08 -7.54 -18.44
N LYS A 211 -29.99 -7.20 -17.74
CA LYS A 211 -29.72 -7.54 -16.34
C LYS A 211 -29.32 -6.31 -15.55
N ASP A 212 -29.17 -6.50 -14.24
CA ASP A 212 -28.76 -5.50 -13.27
C ASP A 212 -27.52 -4.70 -13.72
N ILE A 213 -27.59 -3.39 -13.48
CA ILE A 213 -26.52 -2.45 -13.76
C ILE A 213 -25.73 -2.26 -12.47
N ASN A 214 -24.48 -2.71 -12.47
CA ASN A 214 -23.63 -2.69 -11.28
C ASN A 214 -22.83 -1.39 -11.17
N SER A 215 -22.49 -0.75 -12.29
CA SER A 215 -21.68 0.46 -12.27
C SER A 215 -22.04 1.39 -13.41
N VAL A 216 -21.99 2.68 -13.10
CA VAL A 216 -22.12 3.78 -14.06
C VAL A 216 -20.94 4.71 -13.87
N ALA A 217 -20.33 5.14 -14.98
CA ALA A 217 -19.27 6.14 -14.96
C ALA A 217 -19.52 7.21 -16.01
N VAL A 218 -19.30 8.47 -15.65
CA VAL A 218 -19.32 9.62 -16.55
C VAL A 218 -17.87 9.97 -16.91
N ALA A 219 -17.62 10.24 -18.18
CA ALA A 219 -16.29 10.63 -18.64
C ALA A 219 -15.91 12.01 -18.08
N PRO A 220 -14.60 12.32 -17.93
CA PRO A 220 -14.13 13.61 -17.42
C PRO A 220 -14.62 14.83 -18.21
N ASN A 221 -15.07 14.63 -19.46
CA ASN A 221 -15.59 15.66 -20.35
C ASN A 221 -17.12 15.86 -20.26
N ASP A 222 -17.84 15.09 -19.44
CA ASP A 222 -19.30 15.05 -19.30
C ASP A 222 -20.09 14.71 -20.58
N LYS A 223 -19.43 14.28 -21.66
CA LYS A 223 -20.08 13.96 -22.95
C LYS A 223 -20.40 12.48 -23.10
N LEU A 224 -19.62 11.62 -22.45
CA LEU A 224 -19.74 10.17 -22.55
C LEU A 224 -20.15 9.58 -21.22
N LEU A 225 -20.94 8.52 -21.29
CA LEU A 225 -21.40 7.72 -20.17
C LEU A 225 -21.09 6.26 -20.48
N ALA A 226 -20.54 5.53 -19.52
CA ALA A 226 -20.35 4.09 -19.64
C ALA A 226 -21.16 3.37 -18.56
N THR A 227 -21.79 2.27 -18.95
CA THR A 227 -22.61 1.42 -18.07
C THR A 227 -22.05 0.01 -18.09
N GLY A 228 -21.91 -0.60 -16.92
CA GLY A 228 -21.49 -1.99 -16.75
C GLY A 228 -22.59 -2.82 -16.13
N SER A 229 -22.91 -3.95 -16.76
CA SER A 229 -23.98 -4.84 -16.31
C SER A 229 -23.51 -6.27 -16.10
N GLN A 230 -24.30 -7.02 -15.34
CA GLN A 230 -24.15 -8.46 -15.16
C GLN A 230 -24.39 -9.27 -16.45
N ASP A 231 -24.91 -8.64 -17.52
CA ASP A 231 -25.06 -9.25 -18.85
C ASP A 231 -23.75 -9.51 -19.61
N ARG A 232 -22.60 -9.15 -18.98
CA ARG A 232 -21.22 -9.27 -19.49
C ARG A 232 -20.83 -8.21 -20.51
N THR A 233 -21.69 -7.22 -20.73
CA THR A 233 -21.45 -6.13 -21.68
C THR A 233 -21.28 -4.81 -20.95
N ALA A 234 -20.32 -4.01 -21.42
CA ALA A 234 -20.29 -2.59 -21.08
C ALA A 234 -20.82 -1.80 -22.28
N LYS A 235 -21.64 -0.78 -22.05
CA LYS A 235 -22.20 0.05 -23.13
C LYS A 235 -21.74 1.49 -22.97
N LEU A 236 -21.41 2.12 -24.10
CA LEU A 236 -21.02 3.52 -24.19
C LEU A 236 -22.18 4.34 -24.73
N TRP A 237 -22.50 5.45 -24.08
CA TRP A 237 -23.60 6.33 -24.41
C TRP A 237 -23.14 7.77 -24.57
N ALA A 238 -23.72 8.49 -25.52
CA ALA A 238 -23.56 9.93 -25.68
C ALA A 238 -24.60 10.67 -24.84
N LEU A 239 -24.14 11.62 -24.02
CA LEU A 239 -24.99 12.54 -23.26
C LEU A 239 -25.24 13.84 -24.04
N PRO A 240 -26.40 14.51 -23.85
CA PRO A 240 -27.46 14.24 -22.86
C PRO A 240 -28.58 13.29 -23.31
N GLN A 241 -28.68 12.94 -24.59
CA GLN A 241 -29.78 12.12 -25.11
C GLN A 241 -29.67 10.63 -24.76
N CYS A 242 -28.57 10.20 -24.13
CA CYS A 242 -28.25 8.80 -23.84
C CYS A 242 -28.37 7.91 -25.09
N GLN A 243 -27.75 8.35 -26.20
CA GLN A 243 -27.70 7.56 -27.45
C GLN A 243 -26.57 6.53 -27.38
N LEU A 244 -26.84 5.29 -27.78
CA LEU A 244 -25.84 4.22 -27.78
C LEU A 244 -24.78 4.49 -28.85
N LEU A 245 -23.50 4.57 -28.44
CA LEU A 245 -22.35 4.71 -29.33
C LEU A 245 -21.69 3.37 -29.64
N GLY A 246 -21.64 2.47 -28.65
CA GLY A 246 -20.87 1.24 -28.76
C GLY A 246 -21.12 0.25 -27.63
N VAL A 247 -20.78 -1.01 -27.88
CA VAL A 247 -20.91 -2.11 -26.92
C VAL A 247 -19.57 -2.82 -26.81
N PHE A 248 -18.99 -2.84 -25.61
CA PHE A 248 -17.79 -3.60 -25.29
C PHE A 248 -18.21 -5.01 -24.87
N SER A 249 -17.83 -6.00 -25.67
CA SER A 249 -18.06 -7.43 -25.39
C SER A 249 -16.74 -8.18 -25.40
N GLY A 250 -16.53 -9.08 -24.44
CA GLY A 250 -15.28 -9.85 -24.33
C GLY A 250 -14.98 -10.39 -22.93
N HIS A 251 -15.73 -9.98 -21.90
CA HIS A 251 -15.65 -10.58 -20.58
C HIS A 251 -16.40 -11.92 -20.52
N ARG A 252 -15.89 -12.87 -19.71
CA ARG A 252 -16.51 -14.19 -19.57
C ARG A 252 -17.69 -14.15 -18.61
N ARG A 253 -17.60 -13.31 -17.58
CA ARG A 253 -18.63 -13.11 -16.54
C ARG A 253 -19.09 -11.66 -16.49
N GLY A 254 -20.07 -11.40 -15.61
CA GLY A 254 -20.69 -10.10 -15.46
C GLY A 254 -19.70 -9.04 -14.96
N LEU A 255 -19.94 -7.79 -15.34
CA LEU A 255 -19.12 -6.65 -14.96
C LEU A 255 -19.56 -6.11 -13.61
N TRP A 256 -18.61 -5.74 -12.76
CA TRP A 256 -18.86 -5.09 -11.48
C TRP A 256 -18.59 -3.59 -11.54
N CYS A 257 -17.49 -3.17 -12.16
CA CYS A 257 -17.10 -1.77 -12.21
C CYS A 257 -16.66 -1.36 -13.61
N VAL A 258 -16.98 -0.11 -13.95
CA VAL A 258 -16.54 0.57 -15.16
C VAL A 258 -16.02 1.94 -14.76
N GLN A 259 -14.87 2.33 -15.30
CA GLN A 259 -14.27 3.62 -15.00
C GLN A 259 -13.56 4.19 -16.23
N PHE A 260 -13.71 5.50 -16.45
CA PHE A 260 -12.95 6.22 -17.46
C PHE A 260 -11.57 6.61 -16.95
N SER A 261 -10.57 6.56 -17.83
CA SER A 261 -9.29 7.21 -17.56
C SER A 261 -9.46 8.73 -17.50
N PRO A 262 -8.79 9.43 -16.56
CA PRO A 262 -8.85 10.88 -16.46
C PRO A 262 -8.15 11.61 -17.61
N MET A 263 -7.16 10.98 -18.24
CA MET A 263 -6.29 11.60 -19.26
C MET A 263 -6.43 10.95 -20.63
N ASP A 264 -6.50 9.62 -20.68
CA ASP A 264 -6.53 8.87 -21.93
C ASP A 264 -7.96 8.54 -22.35
N GLN A 265 -8.19 8.37 -23.66
CA GLN A 265 -9.48 7.89 -24.19
C GLN A 265 -9.64 6.38 -24.02
N VAL A 266 -9.51 5.92 -22.77
CA VAL A 266 -9.53 4.51 -22.38
C VAL A 266 -10.60 4.27 -21.31
N LEU A 267 -11.26 3.12 -21.40
CA LEU A 267 -12.22 2.63 -20.42
C LEU A 267 -11.66 1.39 -19.70
N ALA A 268 -11.57 1.43 -18.38
CA ALA A 268 -11.30 0.26 -17.56
C ALA A 268 -12.61 -0.44 -17.20
N THR A 269 -12.59 -1.77 -17.24
CA THR A 269 -13.72 -2.63 -16.89
C THR A 269 -13.25 -3.75 -15.98
N ALA A 270 -13.95 -3.97 -14.89
CA ALA A 270 -13.68 -5.00 -13.89
C ALA A 270 -14.79 -6.05 -13.93
N SER A 271 -14.40 -7.32 -13.92
CA SER A 271 -15.32 -8.44 -14.13
C SER A 271 -15.25 -9.47 -13.01
N ALA A 272 -16.34 -10.22 -12.87
CA ALA A 272 -16.44 -11.35 -11.95
C ALA A 272 -15.60 -12.58 -12.36
N ASP A 273 -14.92 -12.52 -13.52
CA ASP A 273 -13.96 -13.53 -13.97
C ASP A 273 -12.53 -13.33 -13.45
N GLY A 274 -12.31 -12.31 -12.60
CA GLY A 274 -10.98 -12.00 -12.05
C GLY A 274 -10.10 -11.19 -12.99
N THR A 275 -10.64 -10.73 -14.11
CA THR A 275 -9.88 -9.94 -15.09
C THR A 275 -10.29 -8.47 -15.08
N VAL A 276 -9.30 -7.60 -15.31
CA VAL A 276 -9.52 -6.19 -15.62
C VAL A 276 -9.14 -5.96 -17.07
N LYS A 277 -10.04 -5.40 -17.88
CA LYS A 277 -9.76 -5.08 -19.29
C LYS A 277 -9.78 -3.58 -19.52
N LEU A 278 -8.80 -3.12 -20.31
CA LEU A 278 -8.76 -1.75 -20.84
C LEU A 278 -9.23 -1.74 -22.28
N TRP A 279 -10.13 -0.82 -22.59
CA TRP A 279 -10.74 -0.67 -23.91
C TRP A 279 -10.41 0.70 -24.49
N ALA A 280 -10.07 0.75 -25.77
CA ALA A 280 -9.99 2.01 -26.51
C ALA A 280 -11.40 2.52 -26.81
N LEU A 281 -11.69 3.80 -26.57
CA LEU A 281 -13.01 4.37 -26.84
C LEU A 281 -13.30 4.57 -28.34
N GLN A 282 -12.25 4.75 -29.15
CA GLN A 282 -12.38 5.01 -30.60
C GLN A 282 -12.74 3.73 -31.36
N ASP A 283 -12.00 2.66 -31.09
CA ASP A 283 -12.11 1.40 -31.83
C ASP A 283 -12.96 0.35 -31.11
N ILE A 284 -13.33 0.61 -29.84
CA ILE A 284 -14.08 -0.33 -28.98
C ILE A 284 -13.30 -1.66 -28.82
N SER A 285 -11.99 -1.62 -29.04
CA SER A 285 -11.11 -2.78 -28.99
C SER A 285 -10.50 -2.96 -27.61
N CYS A 286 -10.28 -4.22 -27.22
CA CYS A 286 -9.59 -4.55 -25.97
C CYS A 286 -8.09 -4.32 -26.17
N LEU A 287 -7.53 -3.31 -25.50
CA LEU A 287 -6.10 -3.00 -25.54
C LEU A 287 -5.29 -3.97 -24.70
N LYS A 288 -5.70 -4.15 -23.43
CA LYS A 288 -4.98 -4.93 -22.42
C LYS A 288 -5.94 -5.70 -21.55
N THR A 289 -5.51 -6.88 -21.12
CA THR A 289 -6.17 -7.69 -20.10
C THR A 289 -5.18 -7.92 -18.97
N PHE A 290 -5.56 -7.53 -17.76
CA PHE A 290 -4.82 -7.82 -16.54
C PHE A 290 -5.46 -9.04 -15.88
N GLU A 291 -4.65 -10.08 -15.74
CA GLU A 291 -5.01 -11.34 -15.09
C GLU A 291 -4.12 -11.49 -13.86
N GLY A 292 -4.69 -11.97 -12.77
CA GLY A 292 -3.94 -12.22 -11.53
C GLY A 292 -4.76 -12.08 -10.26
N HIS A 293 -6.01 -11.62 -10.31
CA HIS A 293 -6.95 -11.82 -9.20
C HIS A 293 -7.51 -13.23 -9.23
N ASP A 294 -7.53 -13.89 -8.07
CA ASP A 294 -8.05 -15.25 -7.96
C ASP A 294 -9.58 -15.26 -7.87
N ALA A 295 -10.15 -14.14 -7.41
CA ALA A 295 -11.59 -13.94 -7.26
C ALA A 295 -12.11 -12.76 -8.10
N SER A 296 -13.40 -12.44 -7.96
CA SER A 296 -14.03 -11.35 -8.71
C SER A 296 -13.43 -9.98 -8.36
N VAL A 297 -13.20 -9.14 -9.37
CA VAL A 297 -12.77 -7.75 -9.15
C VAL A 297 -13.99 -6.87 -9.02
N LEU A 298 -14.11 -6.16 -7.90
CA LEU A 298 -15.30 -5.40 -7.53
C LEU A 298 -15.19 -3.93 -7.97
N LYS A 299 -14.10 -3.23 -7.64
CA LYS A 299 -13.82 -1.86 -8.12
C LYS A 299 -12.43 -1.73 -8.73
N VAL A 300 -12.32 -0.78 -9.65
CA VAL A 300 -11.06 -0.31 -10.24
C VAL A 300 -10.99 1.20 -10.13
N ALA A 301 -9.80 1.71 -9.85
CA ALA A 301 -9.47 3.12 -9.77
C ALA A 301 -8.20 3.44 -10.59
N PHE A 302 -8.26 4.42 -11.48
CA PHE A 302 -7.04 4.98 -12.09
C PHE A 302 -6.25 5.81 -11.07
N VAL A 303 -4.92 5.64 -11.09
CA VAL A 303 -3.95 6.37 -10.24
C VAL A 303 -2.87 6.97 -11.14
N SER A 304 -2.12 7.94 -10.59
CA SER A 304 -0.96 8.59 -11.21
C SER A 304 -1.28 9.16 -12.59
N ARG A 305 -2.37 9.94 -12.65
CA ARG A 305 -2.92 10.53 -13.88
C ARG A 305 -3.25 9.50 -14.98
N GLY A 306 -3.55 8.26 -14.59
CA GLY A 306 -3.95 7.19 -15.50
C GLY A 306 -2.79 6.33 -16.01
N THR A 307 -1.61 6.38 -15.39
CA THR A 307 -0.49 5.47 -15.74
C THR A 307 -0.53 4.16 -14.97
N GLN A 308 -1.15 4.15 -13.79
CA GLN A 308 -1.36 2.98 -12.95
C GLN A 308 -2.84 2.73 -12.71
N LEU A 309 -3.15 1.49 -12.35
CA LEU A 309 -4.49 1.02 -11.98
C LEU A 309 -4.45 0.37 -10.62
N LEU A 310 -5.33 0.79 -9.75
CA LEU A 310 -5.63 0.12 -8.50
C LEU A 310 -6.89 -0.72 -8.69
N SER A 311 -6.85 -1.96 -8.22
CA SER A 311 -7.97 -2.90 -8.35
C SER A 311 -8.22 -3.58 -7.02
N SER A 312 -9.49 -3.73 -6.69
CA SER A 312 -9.96 -4.34 -5.44
C SER A 312 -10.69 -5.64 -5.75
N GLY A 313 -10.24 -6.71 -5.11
CA GLY A 313 -10.79 -8.04 -5.27
C GLY A 313 -11.74 -8.43 -4.14
N SER A 314 -12.59 -9.41 -4.43
CA SER A 314 -13.39 -10.11 -3.42
C SER A 314 -12.57 -11.08 -2.56
N ASP A 315 -11.30 -11.28 -2.89
CA ASP A 315 -10.31 -12.06 -2.15
C ASP A 315 -9.66 -11.26 -1.00
N GLY A 316 -10.05 -10.00 -0.78
CA GLY A 316 -9.44 -9.12 0.23
C GLY A 316 -8.20 -8.39 -0.29
N LEU A 317 -7.75 -8.72 -1.50
CA LEU A 317 -6.52 -8.17 -2.05
C LEU A 317 -6.78 -6.89 -2.84
N VAL A 318 -5.88 -5.93 -2.66
CA VAL A 318 -5.82 -4.72 -3.49
C VAL A 318 -4.53 -4.76 -4.29
N LYS A 319 -4.64 -4.79 -5.61
CA LYS A 319 -3.48 -4.88 -6.52
C LYS A 319 -3.25 -3.59 -7.28
N LEU A 320 -1.99 -3.17 -7.32
CA LEU A 320 -1.51 -2.02 -8.09
C LEU A 320 -0.84 -2.52 -9.37
N TRP A 321 -1.32 -2.04 -10.51
CA TRP A 321 -0.86 -2.43 -11.84
C TRP A 321 -0.24 -1.25 -12.58
N THR A 322 0.81 -1.51 -13.35
CA THR A 322 1.35 -0.54 -14.31
C THR A 322 0.83 -0.84 -15.71
N ILE A 323 0.17 0.13 -16.34
CA ILE A 323 -0.48 -0.07 -17.66
C ILE A 323 0.54 -0.30 -18.77
N LYS A 324 1.72 0.34 -18.70
CA LYS A 324 2.76 0.19 -19.73
C LYS A 324 3.32 -1.23 -19.80
N ASN A 325 3.63 -1.81 -18.64
CA ASN A 325 4.29 -3.11 -18.55
C ASN A 325 3.28 -4.27 -18.46
N ASN A 326 2.03 -3.99 -18.11
CA ASN A 326 1.00 -4.99 -17.78
C ASN A 326 1.35 -5.87 -16.57
N GLU A 327 2.18 -5.36 -15.67
CA GLU A 327 2.67 -6.08 -14.51
C GLU A 327 1.99 -5.58 -13.23
N CYS A 328 1.76 -6.52 -12.31
CA CYS A 328 1.35 -6.22 -10.95
C CYS A 328 2.58 -5.76 -10.17
N VAL A 329 2.62 -4.49 -9.79
CA VAL A 329 3.73 -3.88 -9.05
C VAL A 329 3.71 -4.33 -7.59
N ARG A 330 2.52 -4.26 -6.97
CA ARG A 330 2.32 -4.62 -5.56
C ARG A 330 0.95 -5.25 -5.36
N THR A 331 0.91 -6.23 -4.47
CA THR A 331 -0.32 -6.78 -3.89
C THR A 331 -0.36 -6.36 -2.44
N LEU A 332 -1.42 -5.67 -2.05
CA LEU A 332 -1.68 -5.17 -0.71
C LEU A 332 -2.70 -6.11 -0.06
N ASP A 333 -2.27 -6.78 0.99
CA ASP A 333 -3.05 -7.72 1.78
C ASP A 333 -3.26 -7.13 3.18
N ALA A 334 -4.39 -6.46 3.37
CA ALA A 334 -4.73 -5.83 4.64
C ALA A 334 -6.20 -6.01 5.05
N HIS A 335 -7.07 -6.41 4.11
CA HIS A 335 -8.47 -6.71 4.40
C HIS A 335 -8.65 -8.22 4.54
N GLN A 336 -9.51 -8.63 5.47
CA GLN A 336 -9.79 -10.06 5.67
C GLN A 336 -10.90 -10.57 4.74
N ASP A 337 -11.78 -9.67 4.30
CA ASP A 337 -12.95 -9.97 3.49
C ASP A 337 -13.01 -9.13 2.20
N LYS A 338 -14.09 -9.29 1.44
CA LYS A 338 -14.35 -8.61 0.17
C LYS A 338 -14.21 -7.09 0.28
N VAL A 339 -13.41 -6.51 -0.62
CA VAL A 339 -13.23 -5.06 -0.72
C VAL A 339 -14.26 -4.48 -1.69
N TRP A 340 -15.30 -3.82 -1.17
CA TRP A 340 -16.38 -3.25 -1.97
C TRP A 340 -16.10 -1.82 -2.45
N GLY A 341 -15.48 -1.02 -1.59
CA GLY A 341 -15.20 0.39 -1.83
C GLY A 341 -13.74 0.62 -2.19
N LEU A 342 -13.49 1.34 -3.28
CA LEU A 342 -12.16 1.81 -3.66
C LEU A 342 -12.27 3.24 -4.19
N HIS A 343 -11.52 4.17 -3.63
CA HIS A 343 -11.49 5.54 -4.10
C HIS A 343 -10.15 6.21 -3.89
N CYS A 344 -9.65 6.89 -4.92
CA CYS A 344 -8.39 7.62 -4.87
C CYS A 344 -8.64 9.12 -4.70
N SER A 345 -7.73 9.77 -3.98
CA SER A 345 -7.66 11.23 -3.84
C SER A 345 -7.44 11.89 -5.20
N GLN A 346 -7.87 13.15 -5.36
CA GLN A 346 -7.66 13.91 -6.60
C GLN A 346 -6.19 14.18 -6.90
N LEU A 347 -5.35 14.20 -5.86
CA LEU A 347 -3.91 14.42 -5.96
C LEU A 347 -3.13 13.11 -6.11
N ASP A 348 -3.82 11.96 -6.15
CA ASP A 348 -3.25 10.61 -6.24
C ASP A 348 -2.29 10.21 -5.07
N ASP A 349 -2.13 11.03 -4.02
CA ASP A 349 -1.29 10.73 -2.82
C ASP A 349 -1.92 9.67 -1.89
N ARG A 350 -3.25 9.54 -1.93
CA ARG A 350 -4.00 8.70 -0.99
C ARG A 350 -5.06 7.85 -1.67
N ALA A 351 -5.26 6.65 -1.17
CA ALA A 351 -6.37 5.79 -1.57
C ALA A 351 -7.15 5.30 -0.35
N LEU A 352 -8.46 5.17 -0.50
CA LEU A 352 -9.36 4.60 0.48
C LEU A 352 -9.88 3.28 -0.02
N THR A 353 -9.94 2.34 0.91
CA THR A 353 -10.53 1.02 0.70
C THR A 353 -11.51 0.73 1.82
N GLY A 354 -12.68 0.22 1.49
CA GLY A 354 -13.68 -0.24 2.45
C GLY A 354 -14.09 -1.67 2.14
N ALA A 355 -14.15 -2.50 3.17
CA ALA A 355 -14.44 -3.93 3.03
C ALA A 355 -15.61 -4.40 3.90
N SER A 356 -16.03 -5.65 3.68
CA SER A 356 -17.04 -6.32 4.51
C SER A 356 -16.58 -6.56 5.95
N ASP A 357 -15.27 -6.55 6.22
CA ASP A 357 -14.68 -6.72 7.56
C ASP A 357 -14.87 -5.50 8.48
N SER A 358 -15.73 -4.55 8.11
CA SER A 358 -16.01 -3.26 8.76
C SER A 358 -14.87 -2.25 8.75
N CYS A 359 -13.70 -2.60 8.20
CA CYS A 359 -12.54 -1.73 8.19
C CYS A 359 -12.54 -0.80 6.97
N VAL A 360 -12.14 0.46 7.23
CA VAL A 360 -11.80 1.42 6.20
C VAL A 360 -10.32 1.74 6.33
N ILE A 361 -9.54 1.40 5.31
CA ILE A 361 -8.09 1.60 5.30
C ILE A 361 -7.74 2.76 4.38
N LEU A 362 -6.98 3.70 4.92
CA LEU A 362 -6.38 4.82 4.20
C LEU A 362 -4.94 4.46 3.83
N TRP A 363 -4.69 4.32 2.54
CA TRP A 363 -3.38 4.12 1.95
C TRP A 363 -2.75 5.46 1.62
N LYS A 364 -1.44 5.57 1.84
CA LYS A 364 -0.63 6.72 1.46
C LYS A 364 0.47 6.25 0.52
N ASP A 365 0.81 7.06 -0.48
CA ASP A 365 1.97 6.80 -1.32
C ASP A 365 3.27 7.01 -0.51
N VAL A 366 4.14 6.00 -0.54
CA VAL A 366 5.44 5.98 0.15
C VAL A 366 6.57 5.74 -0.86
N THR A 367 6.27 5.69 -2.17
CA THR A 367 7.25 5.32 -3.20
C THR A 367 8.46 6.27 -3.25
N GLU A 368 8.25 7.58 -3.12
CA GLU A 368 9.35 8.56 -3.08
C GLU A 368 10.22 8.41 -1.83
N MET A 369 9.61 8.09 -0.69
CA MET A 369 10.35 7.86 0.56
C MET A 369 11.19 6.59 0.47
N GLU A 370 10.63 5.50 -0.03
CA GLU A 370 11.36 4.24 -0.23
C GLU A 370 12.53 4.43 -1.20
N GLN A 371 12.33 5.13 -2.33
CA GLN A 371 13.41 5.42 -3.28
C GLN A 371 14.51 6.30 -2.68
N ALA A 372 14.15 7.32 -1.90
CA ALA A 372 15.12 8.16 -1.22
C ALA A 372 15.93 7.37 -0.19
N GLU A 373 15.30 6.48 0.57
CA GLU A 373 15.99 5.60 1.51
C GLU A 373 16.94 4.62 0.80
N GLU A 374 16.52 4.03 -0.32
CA GLU A 374 17.39 3.16 -1.12
C GLU A 374 18.58 3.91 -1.71
N LEU A 375 18.36 5.12 -2.24
CA LEU A 375 19.42 5.97 -2.75
C LEU A 375 20.39 6.37 -1.64
N ALA A 376 19.90 6.80 -0.48
CA ALA A 376 20.73 7.13 0.67
C ALA A 376 21.56 5.92 1.13
N LYS A 377 20.96 4.71 1.21
CA LYS A 377 21.69 3.47 1.51
C LYS A 377 22.78 3.17 0.48
N ARG A 378 22.52 3.41 -0.81
CA ARG A 378 23.52 3.21 -1.88
C ARG A 378 24.64 4.24 -1.81
N GLU A 379 24.32 5.51 -1.58
CA GLU A 379 25.30 6.59 -1.41
C GLU A 379 26.20 6.32 -0.20
N GLU A 380 25.64 5.93 0.94
CA GLU A 380 26.41 5.51 2.12
C GLU A 380 27.36 4.35 1.80
N GLN A 381 26.93 3.37 1.01
CA GLN A 381 27.79 2.26 0.59
C GLN A 381 28.94 2.73 -0.32
N VAL A 382 28.66 3.63 -1.25
CA VAL A 382 29.69 4.19 -2.15
C VAL A 382 30.70 5.01 -1.36
N VAL A 383 30.26 5.83 -0.41
CA VAL A 383 31.15 6.61 0.47
C VAL A 383 32.03 5.68 1.30
N LYS A 384 31.46 4.65 1.94
CA LYS A 384 32.24 3.66 2.70
C LYS A 384 33.24 2.89 1.83
N GLN A 385 32.90 2.61 0.57
CA GLN A 385 33.81 1.97 -0.37
C GLN A 385 34.95 2.90 -0.77
N GLN A 386 34.66 4.17 -1.04
CA GLN A 386 35.68 5.17 -1.35
C GLN A 386 36.61 5.40 -0.15
N GLU A 387 36.08 5.46 1.07
CA GLU A 387 36.87 5.50 2.30
C GLU A 387 37.80 4.29 2.43
N LEU A 388 37.31 3.08 2.11
CA LEU A 388 38.12 1.87 2.11
C LEU A 388 39.26 1.96 1.09
N ASP A 389 38.97 2.40 -0.14
CA ASP A 389 39.97 2.53 -1.20
C ASP A 389 41.03 3.58 -0.85
N ASN A 390 40.62 4.71 -0.27
CA ASN A 390 41.55 5.72 0.24
C ASN A 390 42.45 5.16 1.35
N LEU A 391 41.88 4.41 2.31
CA LEU A 391 42.65 3.78 3.38
C LEU A 391 43.63 2.72 2.86
N LEU A 392 43.27 2.00 1.79
CA LEU A 392 44.16 1.05 1.11
C LEU A 392 45.31 1.77 0.40
N GLN A 393 45.04 2.90 -0.27
CA GLN A 393 46.08 3.72 -0.90
C GLN A 393 47.03 4.35 0.13
N GLU A 394 46.50 4.83 1.26
CA GLU A 394 47.29 5.36 2.39
C GLU A 394 48.05 4.25 3.16
N LYS A 395 47.89 2.97 2.79
CA LYS A 395 48.44 1.79 3.48
C LYS A 395 48.04 1.68 4.96
N ARG A 396 46.85 2.19 5.32
CA ARG A 396 46.30 2.15 6.69
C ARG A 396 45.47 0.91 6.92
N TYR A 397 46.15 -0.23 6.93
CA TYR A 397 45.53 -1.55 6.95
C TYR A 397 44.64 -1.83 8.17
N LEU A 398 44.97 -1.30 9.35
CA LEU A 398 44.15 -1.44 10.57
C LEU A 398 42.72 -0.92 10.38
N ARG A 399 42.60 0.32 9.89
CA ARG A 399 41.30 0.98 9.70
C ARG A 399 40.57 0.38 8.49
N ALA A 400 41.31 0.06 7.42
CA ALA A 400 40.75 -0.61 6.24
C ALA A 400 40.15 -1.97 6.61
N LEU A 401 40.85 -2.78 7.41
CA LEU A 401 40.37 -4.09 7.85
C LEU A 401 39.15 -3.96 8.77
N GLY A 402 39.16 -3.02 9.71
CA GLY A 402 38.01 -2.75 10.58
C GLY A 402 36.76 -2.31 9.79
N LEU A 403 36.93 -1.42 8.81
CA LEU A 403 35.86 -0.96 7.93
C LEU A 403 35.35 -2.09 7.02
N ALA A 404 36.25 -2.88 6.43
CA ALA A 404 35.89 -4.00 5.57
C ALA A 404 35.14 -5.11 6.34
N ILE A 405 35.52 -5.40 7.59
CA ILE A 405 34.80 -6.34 8.45
C ILE A 405 33.42 -5.80 8.82
N SER A 406 33.29 -4.49 9.09
CA SER A 406 31.98 -3.87 9.38
C SER A 406 31.02 -3.90 8.18
N LEU A 407 31.56 -3.99 6.95
CA LEU A 407 30.80 -4.13 5.71
C LEU A 407 30.44 -5.60 5.38
N ASP A 408 30.90 -6.57 6.18
CA ASP A 408 30.66 -8.01 6.03
C ASP A 408 30.94 -8.57 4.61
N ARG A 409 31.98 -8.04 3.95
CA ARG A 409 32.37 -8.46 2.58
C ARG A 409 33.65 -9.29 2.60
N PRO A 410 33.59 -10.64 2.44
CA PRO A 410 34.77 -11.50 2.53
C PRO A 410 35.79 -11.24 1.42
N HIS A 411 35.36 -10.79 0.24
CA HIS A 411 36.28 -10.49 -0.86
C HIS A 411 37.08 -9.21 -0.64
N THR A 412 36.50 -8.15 -0.06
CA THR A 412 37.24 -6.91 0.21
C THR A 412 38.21 -7.08 1.38
N VAL A 413 37.86 -7.88 2.39
CA VAL A 413 38.81 -8.23 3.46
C VAL A 413 39.98 -9.05 2.89
N LEU A 414 39.72 -9.95 1.94
CA LEU A 414 40.76 -10.71 1.25
C LEU A 414 41.68 -9.80 0.42
N THR A 415 41.15 -8.81 -0.31
CA THR A 415 41.99 -7.88 -1.07
C THR A 415 42.86 -7.03 -0.14
N VAL A 416 42.35 -6.63 1.03
CA VAL A 416 43.14 -5.96 2.07
C VAL A 416 44.28 -6.87 2.54
N ILE A 417 44.03 -8.15 2.83
CA ILE A 417 45.05 -9.11 3.27
C ILE A 417 46.07 -9.42 2.19
N GLN A 418 45.63 -9.54 0.93
CA GLN A 418 46.53 -9.68 -0.22
C GLN A 418 47.42 -8.44 -0.40
N ALA A 419 46.88 -7.25 -0.21
CA ALA A 419 47.64 -6.01 -0.25
C ALA A 419 48.68 -5.96 0.89
N ILE A 420 48.32 -6.37 2.10
CA ILE A 420 49.25 -6.47 3.24
C ILE A 420 50.40 -7.43 2.90
N ARG A 421 50.11 -8.59 2.31
CA ARG A 421 51.12 -9.62 2.00
C ARG A 421 52.10 -9.22 0.89
N ARG A 422 51.69 -8.32 -0.02
CA ARG A 422 52.58 -7.83 -1.08
C ARG A 422 53.68 -6.88 -0.56
N ASP A 423 53.52 -6.33 0.62
CA ASP A 423 54.52 -5.44 1.22
C ASP A 423 55.68 -6.24 1.87
N PRO A 424 56.95 -5.76 1.81
CA PRO A 424 58.11 -6.48 2.37
C PRO A 424 58.08 -6.68 3.90
N GLU A 425 57.44 -5.76 4.63
CA GLU A 425 57.22 -5.80 6.09
C GLU A 425 55.83 -6.39 6.43
N ALA A 426 55.29 -7.25 5.56
CA ALA A 426 53.93 -7.77 5.64
C ALA A 426 53.60 -8.47 6.95
N PHE A 427 54.52 -9.30 7.45
CA PHE A 427 54.25 -10.18 8.58
C PHE A 427 54.10 -9.41 9.89
N GLU A 428 55.01 -8.47 10.18
CA GLU A 428 54.89 -7.63 11.39
C GLU A 428 53.67 -6.72 11.35
N LYS A 429 53.32 -6.18 10.17
CA LYS A 429 52.12 -5.35 10.01
C LYS A 429 50.85 -6.18 10.13
N LEU A 430 50.81 -7.39 9.59
CA LEU A 430 49.69 -8.31 9.73
C LEU A 430 49.51 -8.71 11.21
N GLU A 431 50.60 -9.04 11.90
CA GLU A 431 50.59 -9.41 13.32
C GLU A 431 50.09 -8.25 14.19
N ALA A 432 50.66 -7.05 14.01
CA ALA A 432 50.22 -5.84 14.71
C ALA A 432 48.79 -5.44 14.38
N THR A 433 48.29 -5.75 13.17
CA THR A 433 46.91 -5.43 12.77
C THR A 433 45.89 -6.36 13.42
N VAL A 434 46.15 -7.67 13.36
CA VAL A 434 45.26 -8.71 13.89
C VAL A 434 45.18 -8.66 15.42
N LEU A 435 46.29 -8.38 16.09
CA LEU A 435 46.35 -8.25 17.55
C LEU A 435 45.48 -7.09 18.07
N ARG A 436 45.37 -6.00 17.32
CA ARG A 436 44.60 -4.81 17.70
C ARG A 436 43.10 -4.89 17.35
N LEU A 437 42.65 -5.97 16.71
CA LEU A 437 41.23 -6.16 16.36
C LEU A 437 40.39 -6.45 17.61
N ARG A 438 39.13 -6.00 17.56
CA ARG A 438 38.12 -6.35 18.57
C ARG A 438 37.74 -7.83 18.49
N ARG A 439 37.21 -8.37 19.59
CA ARG A 439 36.74 -9.76 19.69
C ARG A 439 35.76 -10.13 18.55
N ASP A 440 34.73 -9.31 18.33
CA ASP A 440 33.73 -9.52 17.26
C ASP A 440 34.36 -9.51 15.85
N GLN A 441 35.40 -8.70 15.66
CA GLN A 441 36.11 -8.61 14.38
C GLN A 441 37.00 -9.84 14.13
N LYS A 442 37.62 -10.39 15.19
CA LYS A 442 38.38 -11.65 15.09
C LYS A 442 37.46 -12.82 14.77
N GLU A 443 36.25 -12.85 15.33
CA GLU A 443 35.25 -13.88 15.02
C GLU A 443 34.77 -13.80 13.56
N ALA A 444 34.42 -12.59 13.08
CA ALA A 444 34.06 -12.39 11.67
C ALA A 444 35.22 -12.77 10.73
N LEU A 445 36.46 -12.42 11.10
CA LEU A 445 37.66 -12.78 10.35
C LEU A 445 37.84 -14.31 10.28
N LEU A 446 37.59 -15.05 11.36
CA LEU A 446 37.61 -16.52 11.37
C LEU A 446 36.55 -17.12 10.43
N ARG A 447 35.33 -16.57 10.45
CA ARG A 447 34.27 -16.98 9.50
C ARG A 447 34.69 -16.74 8.05
N PHE A 448 35.32 -15.61 7.74
CA PHE A 448 35.87 -15.36 6.40
C PHE A 448 37.03 -16.31 6.06
N CYS A 449 37.89 -16.65 7.02
CA CYS A 449 38.97 -17.62 6.80
C CYS A 449 38.44 -18.99 6.38
N VAL A 450 37.29 -19.43 6.92
CA VAL A 450 36.62 -20.67 6.46
C VAL A 450 36.32 -20.56 4.97
N THR A 451 35.66 -19.48 4.53
CA THR A 451 35.30 -19.29 3.12
C THR A 451 36.52 -19.26 2.21
N TRP A 452 37.60 -18.57 2.60
CA TRP A 452 38.83 -18.51 1.82
C TRP A 452 39.57 -19.84 1.77
N ASN A 453 39.57 -20.61 2.86
CA ASN A 453 40.27 -21.88 2.94
C ASN A 453 39.63 -23.00 2.09
N THR A 454 38.33 -22.88 1.79
CA THR A 454 37.67 -23.77 0.81
C THR A 454 38.25 -23.62 -0.61
N ASN A 455 38.75 -22.44 -0.95
CA ASN A 455 39.34 -22.15 -2.25
C ASN A 455 40.87 -22.36 -2.21
N SER A 456 41.40 -23.18 -3.12
CA SER A 456 42.84 -23.45 -3.18
C SER A 456 43.70 -22.26 -3.59
N ARG A 457 43.14 -21.21 -4.18
CA ARG A 457 43.90 -20.00 -4.57
C ARG A 457 44.14 -19.06 -3.40
N HIS A 458 43.23 -19.05 -2.43
CA HIS A 458 43.20 -18.10 -1.32
C HIS A 458 43.60 -18.76 0.01
N CYS A 459 44.09 -19.99 -0.04
CA CYS A 459 44.42 -20.77 1.15
C CYS A 459 45.63 -20.18 1.89
N HIS A 460 46.62 -19.63 1.18
CA HIS A 460 47.81 -19.09 1.82
C HIS A 460 47.50 -17.85 2.67
N GLU A 461 46.58 -17.01 2.21
CA GLU A 461 46.10 -15.82 2.94
C GLU A 461 45.30 -16.22 4.18
N ALA A 462 44.42 -17.21 4.06
CA ALA A 462 43.67 -17.75 5.18
C ALA A 462 44.58 -18.40 6.23
N GLN A 463 45.58 -19.19 5.80
CA GLN A 463 46.53 -19.84 6.70
C GLN A 463 47.46 -18.84 7.40
N ALA A 464 47.84 -17.75 6.72
CA ALA A 464 48.64 -16.70 7.34
C ALA A 464 47.88 -16.03 8.50
N VAL A 465 46.63 -15.61 8.26
CA VAL A 465 45.77 -15.04 9.30
C VAL A 465 45.52 -16.04 10.43
N LEU A 466 45.23 -17.29 10.10
CA LEU A 466 45.01 -18.35 11.09
C LEU A 466 46.26 -18.60 11.95
N SER A 467 47.45 -18.61 11.35
CA SER A 467 48.72 -18.81 12.07
C SER A 467 49.02 -17.68 13.05
N VAL A 468 48.66 -16.44 12.71
CA VAL A 468 48.81 -15.29 13.61
C VAL A 468 47.81 -15.43 14.76
N LEU A 469 46.53 -15.70 14.47
CA LEU A 469 45.51 -15.87 15.51
C LEU A 469 45.87 -16.98 16.51
N LEU A 470 46.34 -18.14 16.03
CA LEU A 470 46.69 -19.30 16.87
C LEU A 470 47.99 -19.12 17.66
N ARG A 471 48.90 -18.23 17.25
CA ARG A 471 50.15 -17.99 17.99
C ARG A 471 49.98 -17.04 19.18
N HIS A 472 49.00 -16.15 19.12
CA HIS A 472 48.84 -15.08 20.10
C HIS A 472 47.66 -15.27 21.06
N GLU A 473 46.60 -15.96 20.65
CA GLU A 473 45.44 -16.20 21.50
C GLU A 473 45.60 -17.52 22.26
N ALA A 474 45.32 -17.50 23.56
CA ALA A 474 45.31 -18.73 24.35
C ALA A 474 44.12 -19.61 23.94
N PRO A 475 44.24 -20.95 23.99
CA PRO A 475 43.14 -21.87 23.67
C PRO A 475 41.87 -21.61 24.51
N GLU A 476 42.03 -21.14 25.74
CA GLU A 476 40.92 -20.80 26.65
C GLU A 476 40.12 -19.57 26.18
N GLU A 477 40.81 -18.57 25.62
CA GLU A 477 40.18 -17.36 25.07
C GLU A 477 39.48 -17.66 23.74
N LEU A 478 40.02 -18.60 22.96
CA LEU A 478 39.41 -19.05 21.71
C LEU A 478 38.09 -19.81 21.91
N LEU A 479 37.97 -20.56 23.03
CA LEU A 479 36.77 -21.28 23.41
C LEU A 479 35.66 -20.37 23.94
N ALA A 480 36.00 -19.15 24.37
CA ALA A 480 35.04 -18.15 24.82
C ALA A 480 34.30 -17.46 23.66
N TYR A 481 34.79 -17.58 22.42
CA TYR A 481 34.11 -17.04 21.24
C TYR A 481 32.99 -17.98 20.76
N GLU A 482 31.83 -17.41 20.47
CA GLU A 482 30.72 -18.16 19.87
C GLU A 482 31.05 -18.56 18.43
N GLY A 483 30.64 -19.77 18.01
CA GLY A 483 30.82 -20.24 16.61
C GLY A 483 32.24 -20.59 16.16
N VAL A 484 33.28 -20.36 16.99
CA VAL A 484 34.68 -20.69 16.65
C VAL A 484 34.91 -22.19 16.54
N ARG A 485 34.26 -22.99 17.39
CA ARG A 485 34.35 -24.46 17.31
C ARG A 485 33.88 -24.99 15.95
N ALA A 486 32.71 -24.54 15.48
CA ALA A 486 32.18 -24.94 14.18
C ALA A 486 33.07 -24.45 13.02
N SER A 487 33.62 -23.24 13.14
CA SER A 487 34.56 -22.67 12.16
C SER A 487 35.87 -23.46 12.09
N LEU A 488 36.42 -23.89 13.24
CA LEU A 488 37.64 -24.70 13.32
C LEU A 488 37.41 -26.12 12.79
N GLU A 489 36.29 -26.75 13.15
CA GLU A 489 35.90 -28.07 12.64
C GLU A 489 35.75 -28.05 11.10
N ALA A 490 35.21 -26.95 10.54
CA ALA A 490 35.13 -26.76 9.10
C ALA A 490 36.51 -26.50 8.45
N LEU A 491 37.46 -25.87 9.15
CA LEU A 491 38.80 -25.59 8.62
C LEU A 491 39.68 -26.83 8.52
N LEU A 492 39.61 -27.75 9.50
CA LEU A 492 40.53 -28.89 9.64
C LEU A 492 40.65 -29.79 8.39
N PRO A 493 39.56 -30.26 7.75
CA PRO A 493 39.68 -31.14 6.59
C PRO A 493 40.35 -30.45 5.39
N TYR A 494 40.14 -29.13 5.24
CA TYR A 494 40.74 -28.37 4.16
C TYR A 494 42.21 -28.06 4.43
N THR A 495 42.57 -27.73 5.67
CA THR A 495 43.98 -27.51 6.04
C THR A 495 44.81 -28.78 5.87
N GLU A 496 44.28 -29.95 6.25
CA GLU A 496 44.94 -31.24 6.01
C GLU A 496 45.17 -31.51 4.52
N ARG A 497 44.16 -31.26 3.68
CA ARG A 497 44.30 -31.41 2.21
C ARG A 497 45.36 -30.48 1.64
N HIS A 498 45.39 -29.22 2.09
CA HIS A 498 46.41 -28.26 1.64
C HIS A 498 47.80 -28.64 2.14
N PHE A 499 47.93 -29.14 3.37
CA PHE A 499 49.19 -29.63 3.93
C PHE A 499 49.72 -30.82 3.13
N GLN A 500 48.89 -31.81 2.83
CA GLN A 500 49.26 -32.96 1.99
C GLN A 500 49.74 -32.52 0.60
N ARG A 501 49.09 -31.51 -0.01
CA ARG A 501 49.54 -30.93 -1.29
C ARG A 501 50.91 -30.29 -1.16
N LEU A 502 51.15 -29.51 -0.11
CA LEU A 502 52.44 -28.89 0.20
C LEU A 502 53.55 -29.94 0.38
N SER A 503 53.27 -31.02 1.11
CA SER A 503 54.22 -32.13 1.29
C SER A 503 54.60 -32.78 -0.04
N ARG A 504 53.61 -33.02 -0.92
CA ARG A 504 53.88 -33.56 -2.27
C ARG A 504 54.71 -32.61 -3.13
N THR A 505 54.43 -31.30 -3.07
CA THR A 505 55.23 -30.31 -3.81
C THR A 505 56.66 -30.22 -3.29
N LEU A 506 56.86 -30.35 -1.98
CA LEU A 506 58.20 -30.38 -1.39
C LEU A 506 58.97 -31.63 -1.83
N GLN A 507 58.33 -32.80 -1.83
CA GLN A 507 58.94 -34.03 -2.38
C GLN A 507 59.35 -33.85 -3.85
N ALA A 508 58.50 -33.25 -4.68
CA ALA A 508 58.83 -32.96 -6.08
C ALA A 508 60.00 -31.96 -6.21
N ALA A 509 60.05 -30.93 -5.35
CA ALA A 509 61.16 -29.97 -5.33
C ALA A 509 62.49 -30.65 -4.92
N THR A 510 62.48 -31.51 -3.90
CA THR A 510 63.68 -32.26 -3.52
C THR A 510 64.18 -33.20 -4.62
N PHE A 511 63.26 -33.76 -5.42
CA PHE A 511 63.63 -34.56 -6.58
C PHE A 511 64.25 -33.71 -7.69
N LEU A 512 63.74 -32.50 -7.93
CA LEU A 512 64.37 -31.53 -8.83
C LEU A 512 65.76 -31.13 -8.35
N ASP A 513 65.94 -30.88 -7.05
CA ASP A 513 67.26 -30.57 -6.48
C ASP A 513 68.22 -31.75 -6.66
N PHE A 514 67.76 -32.98 -6.49
CA PHE A 514 68.55 -34.18 -6.78
C PHE A 514 68.96 -34.27 -8.25
N LEU A 515 68.03 -34.05 -9.18
CA LEU A 515 68.33 -34.00 -10.61
C LEU A 515 69.34 -32.87 -10.95
N TRP A 516 69.17 -31.71 -10.33
CA TRP A 516 70.09 -30.57 -10.49
C TRP A 516 71.50 -30.91 -10.00
N HIS A 517 71.62 -31.60 -8.85
CA HIS A 517 72.90 -32.06 -8.33
C HIS A 517 73.56 -33.10 -9.25
N ASN A 518 72.78 -34.02 -9.82
CA ASN A 518 73.32 -35.04 -10.74
C ASN A 518 73.69 -34.48 -12.12
N MET A 519 73.13 -33.33 -12.51
CA MET A 519 73.53 -32.62 -13.73
C MET A 519 74.82 -31.79 -13.57
N LYS A 520 75.34 -31.61 -12.34
CA LYS A 520 76.67 -31.04 -12.14
C LYS A 520 77.73 -32.07 -12.54
N LEU A 521 78.44 -31.80 -13.64
CA LEU A 521 79.59 -32.59 -14.11
C LEU A 521 80.65 -32.76 -13.00
N PRO A 522 81.42 -33.86 -12.99
CA PRO A 522 82.51 -34.03 -12.03
C PRO A 522 83.50 -32.88 -12.18
N THR A 523 83.89 -32.27 -11.07
CA THR A 523 85.03 -31.34 -11.05
C THR A 523 86.25 -32.05 -11.62
N LEU A 524 86.87 -31.48 -12.66
CA LEU A 524 88.13 -31.93 -13.24
C LEU A 524 89.13 -32.28 -12.11
N PRO A 525 89.81 -33.45 -12.18
CA PRO A 525 90.73 -33.86 -11.13
C PRO A 525 91.86 -32.85 -11.01
N ALA A 526 92.13 -32.42 -9.77
CA ALA A 526 93.26 -31.58 -9.42
C ALA A 526 94.56 -32.21 -9.97
N ALA A 527 95.34 -31.41 -10.70
CA ALA A 527 96.67 -31.80 -11.16
C ALA A 527 97.57 -32.14 -9.95
N PRO A 528 98.39 -33.19 -10.03
CA PRO A 528 99.18 -33.68 -8.91
C PRO A 528 100.27 -32.68 -8.50
N SER A 529 100.49 -32.57 -7.19
CA SER A 529 101.66 -31.92 -6.58
C SER A 529 102.94 -32.77 -6.76
N ALA A 530 104.08 -32.08 -6.93
CA ALA A 530 105.49 -32.53 -7.02
C ALA A 530 106.05 -32.46 -8.47
N LEU A 531 107.13 -31.75 -8.80
CA LEU A 531 108.31 -31.23 -8.08
C LEU A 531 108.73 -29.86 -8.64
#